data_AF-A0A3D5I1V6-F1
#
_entry.id   AF-A0A3D5I1V6-F1
#
_cell.length_a   1.000
_cell.length_b   1.000
_cell.length_c   1.000
_cell.angle_alpha   90.00
_cell.angle_beta   90.00
_cell.angle_gamma   90.00
#
_symmetry.space_group_name_H-M   'P 1'
#
loop_
_entity.id
_entity.type
_entity.pdbx_description
1 polymer ?
#
loop_
_entity_poly.entity_id
_entity_poly.type
_entity_poly.pdbx_seq_one_letter_code
_entity_poly.pdbx_strand_id
1 'polypeptide(L)'
;RALGEVEIPWIRVHYAYPTGLTPEVLAAYREVPNVLPYLDLPLQHSHPEVLRAMNRPWQEGVNGQLLQRIREQLPDAVLRTTFIVGYPGETEEQFEHLLEFVQEQRFDHVGVFCFSPEDGTPAADLPNAVPAEVAEARRGRLMEAQQAISAERNGAWVGRIVDVLVEQENPSSGELIGRCLRFAPDVDGEVRIRAGSHGAAASAGTMVPVRITAADIYDLEGEVVGAQEMVDAVRHS
;
A
#
# COMPACT_ATOMS: atom_id res chain seq x y z
N ARG A 1 -13.44 4.44 -17.61
CA ARG A 1 -14.15 3.37 -18.34
C ARG A 1 -13.41 2.93 -19.60
N ALA A 2 -12.91 3.83 -20.46
CA ALA A 2 -12.08 3.45 -21.62
C ALA A 2 -10.87 2.54 -21.28
N LEU A 3 -10.30 2.67 -20.08
CA LEU A 3 -9.24 1.76 -19.60
C LEU A 3 -9.66 0.28 -19.56
N GLY A 4 -10.95 -0.04 -19.43
CA GLY A 4 -11.45 -1.41 -19.47
C GLY A 4 -11.50 -2.03 -20.86
N GLU A 5 -11.24 -1.24 -21.91
CA GLU A 5 -11.31 -1.69 -23.31
C GLU A 5 -9.93 -2.04 -23.88
N VAL A 6 -8.84 -1.83 -23.12
CA VAL A 6 -7.48 -2.17 -23.59
C VAL A 6 -7.08 -3.58 -23.16
N GLU A 7 -6.24 -4.22 -23.97
CA GLU A 7 -5.67 -5.56 -23.71
C GLU A 7 -4.51 -5.51 -22.70
N ILE A 8 -4.68 -4.76 -21.61
CA ILE A 8 -3.73 -4.68 -20.49
C ILE A 8 -4.42 -5.32 -19.26
N PRO A 9 -3.83 -6.37 -18.66
CA PRO A 9 -4.47 -7.12 -17.59
C PRO A 9 -4.66 -6.31 -16.31
N TRP A 10 -3.65 -5.51 -15.92
CA TRP A 10 -3.69 -4.66 -14.74
C TRP A 10 -3.24 -3.23 -15.05
N ILE A 11 -4.01 -2.28 -14.55
CA ILE A 11 -3.73 -0.86 -14.55
C ILE A 11 -3.77 -0.41 -13.10
N ARG A 12 -2.61 0.03 -12.60
CA ARG A 12 -2.45 0.59 -11.26
C ARG A 12 -2.23 2.09 -11.38
N VAL A 13 -2.97 2.87 -10.60
CA VAL A 13 -2.80 4.32 -10.55
C VAL A 13 -1.94 4.67 -9.33
N HIS A 14 -0.89 5.46 -9.56
CA HIS A 14 -0.04 6.03 -8.51
C HIS A 14 -0.35 7.50 -8.29
N TYR A 15 -0.05 8.01 -7.10
CA TYR A 15 -0.23 9.42 -6.72
C TYR A 15 -1.69 9.89 -6.89
N ALA A 16 -2.62 9.15 -6.28
CA ALA A 16 -4.02 9.51 -6.25
C ALA A 16 -4.24 10.68 -5.28
N TYR A 17 -4.16 11.90 -5.79
CA TYR A 17 -4.40 13.09 -4.98
C TYR A 17 -5.81 13.07 -4.39
N PRO A 18 -5.98 13.35 -3.08
CA PRO A 18 -7.27 13.31 -2.40
C PRO A 18 -8.40 14.06 -3.12
N THR A 19 -8.09 15.22 -3.72
CA THR A 19 -9.05 16.06 -4.44
C THR A 19 -9.54 15.46 -5.76
N GLY A 20 -8.80 14.51 -6.34
CA GLY A 20 -9.15 13.81 -7.58
C GLY A 20 -9.99 12.55 -7.38
N LEU A 21 -10.18 12.09 -6.13
CA LEU A 21 -10.95 10.89 -5.80
C LEU A 21 -12.43 11.22 -5.58
N THR A 22 -13.08 11.68 -6.65
CA THR A 22 -14.53 11.95 -6.64
C THR A 22 -15.33 10.64 -6.56
N PRO A 23 -16.62 10.68 -6.16
CA PRO A 23 -17.48 9.50 -6.15
C PRO A 23 -17.53 8.77 -7.51
N GLU A 24 -17.50 9.51 -8.63
CA GLU A 24 -17.51 8.93 -9.98
C GLU A 24 -16.20 8.19 -10.29
N VAL A 25 -15.07 8.70 -9.78
CA VAL A 25 -13.77 8.03 -9.91
C VAL A 25 -13.75 6.75 -9.08
N LEU A 26 -14.21 6.80 -7.83
CA LEU A 26 -14.31 5.60 -6.97
C LEU A 26 -15.26 4.55 -7.57
N ALA A 27 -16.38 4.96 -8.17
CA ALA A 27 -17.26 4.06 -8.91
C ALA A 27 -16.54 3.43 -10.11
N ALA A 28 -15.71 4.19 -10.84
CA ALA A 28 -14.95 3.67 -11.96
C ALA A 28 -13.93 2.59 -11.54
N TYR A 29 -13.29 2.68 -10.37
CA TYR A 29 -12.44 1.61 -9.83
C TYR A 29 -13.20 0.30 -9.64
N ARG A 30 -14.47 0.38 -9.24
CA ARG A 30 -15.33 -0.81 -9.03
C ARG A 30 -15.80 -1.42 -10.35
N GLU A 31 -16.10 -0.57 -11.33
CA GLU A 31 -16.72 -0.97 -12.58
C GLU A 31 -15.72 -1.42 -13.66
N VAL A 32 -14.45 -1.02 -13.55
CA VAL A 32 -13.44 -1.28 -14.57
C VAL A 32 -12.51 -2.41 -14.12
N PRO A 33 -12.65 -3.63 -14.69
CA PRO A 33 -12.11 -4.85 -14.09
C PRO A 33 -10.59 -4.94 -14.08
N ASN A 34 -9.91 -4.29 -15.04
CA ASN A 34 -8.45 -4.26 -15.11
C ASN A 34 -7.84 -3.10 -14.32
N VAL A 35 -8.63 -2.21 -13.71
CA VAL A 35 -8.11 -1.18 -12.82
C VAL A 35 -8.03 -1.75 -11.41
N LEU A 36 -6.81 -1.86 -10.89
CA LEU A 36 -6.59 -2.41 -9.56
C LEU A 36 -7.13 -1.46 -8.49
N PRO A 37 -7.85 -1.95 -7.46
CA PRO A 37 -8.33 -1.14 -6.34
C PRO A 37 -7.18 -0.83 -5.37
N TYR A 38 -6.11 -0.23 -5.88
CA TYR A 38 -4.94 0.18 -5.12
C TYR A 38 -4.83 1.70 -5.18
N LEU A 39 -4.81 2.33 -4.02
CA LEU A 39 -4.85 3.78 -3.88
C LEU A 39 -3.63 4.24 -3.09
N ASP A 40 -2.69 4.87 -3.80
CA ASP A 40 -1.53 5.53 -3.22
C ASP A 40 -1.83 7.00 -2.92
N LEU A 41 -2.08 7.30 -1.65
CA LEU A 41 -2.55 8.59 -1.14
C LEU A 41 -1.40 9.32 -0.45
N PRO A 42 -0.81 10.36 -1.05
CA PRO A 42 0.31 11.08 -0.44
C PRO A 42 -0.19 12.05 0.65
N LEU A 43 -0.52 11.52 1.84
CA LEU A 43 -1.07 12.30 2.96
C LEU A 43 -0.03 13.18 3.66
N GLN A 44 1.25 12.78 3.69
CA GLN A 44 2.39 13.48 4.29
C GLN A 44 2.35 13.61 5.83
N HIS A 45 1.23 14.01 6.41
CA HIS A 45 0.97 13.99 7.86
C HIS A 45 -0.54 13.87 8.11
N SER A 46 -0.97 13.75 9.36
CA SER A 46 -2.38 13.81 9.75
C SER A 46 -2.76 15.06 10.56
N HIS A 47 -1.78 15.80 11.11
CA HIS A 47 -2.04 16.86 12.07
C HIS A 47 -2.30 18.16 11.32
N PRO A 48 -3.44 18.85 11.56
CA PRO A 48 -3.83 20.04 10.79
C PRO A 48 -2.77 21.14 10.73
N GLU A 49 -2.12 21.44 11.84
CA GLU A 49 -1.11 22.50 11.91
C GLU A 49 0.17 22.14 11.14
N VAL A 50 0.60 20.88 11.21
CA VAL A 50 1.78 20.40 10.48
C VAL A 50 1.47 20.40 8.98
N LEU A 51 0.29 19.93 8.58
CA LEU A 51 -0.17 19.97 7.19
C LEU A 51 -0.25 21.41 6.66
N ARG A 52 -0.71 22.36 7.47
CA ARG A 52 -0.73 23.78 7.11
C ARG A 52 0.70 24.31 6.90
N ALA A 53 1.64 23.96 7.78
CA ALA A 53 3.04 24.32 7.64
C ALA A 53 3.68 23.71 6.37
N MET A 54 3.27 22.49 6.00
CA MET A 54 3.64 21.81 4.74
C MET A 54 2.97 22.41 3.48
N ASN A 55 2.27 23.54 3.57
CA ASN A 55 1.48 24.16 2.49
C ASN A 55 0.37 23.25 1.93
N ARG A 56 -0.27 22.45 2.80
CA ARG A 56 -1.40 21.54 2.45
C ARG A 56 -2.66 21.81 3.28
N PRO A 57 -3.15 23.07 3.37
CA PRO A 57 -4.29 23.40 4.22
C PRO A 57 -5.59 22.68 3.83
N TRP A 58 -5.75 22.26 2.58
CA TRP A 58 -6.93 21.52 2.10
C TRP A 58 -7.00 20.07 2.59
N GLN A 59 -5.97 19.54 3.24
CA GLN A 59 -5.96 18.17 3.79
C GLN A 59 -6.48 18.11 5.24
N GLU A 60 -6.71 19.25 5.87
CA GLU A 60 -7.32 19.38 7.20
C GLU A 60 -8.76 18.83 7.19
N GLY A 61 -9.02 17.74 7.93
CA GLY A 61 -10.33 17.08 8.03
C GLY A 61 -10.83 16.33 6.78
N VAL A 62 -10.30 16.66 5.60
CA VAL A 62 -10.66 16.02 4.31
C VAL A 62 -10.17 14.58 4.23
N ASN A 63 -9.00 14.29 4.79
CA ASN A 63 -8.38 12.97 4.71
C ASN A 63 -9.26 11.90 5.39
N GLY A 64 -9.83 12.18 6.57
CA GLY A 64 -10.68 11.23 7.28
C GLY A 64 -11.96 10.89 6.52
N GLN A 65 -12.69 11.90 6.04
CA GLN A 65 -13.92 11.69 5.26
C GLN A 65 -13.66 10.98 3.93
N LEU A 66 -12.53 11.28 3.28
CA LEU A 66 -12.13 10.59 2.06
C LEU A 66 -11.82 9.12 2.34
N LEU A 67 -11.01 8.81 3.35
CA LEU A 67 -10.67 7.43 3.72
C LEU A 67 -11.92 6.63 4.09
N GLN A 68 -12.84 7.24 4.84
CA GLN A 68 -14.14 6.63 5.13
C GLN A 68 -14.89 6.30 3.84
N ARG A 69 -15.04 7.27 2.93
CA ARG A 69 -15.74 7.06 1.65
C ARG A 69 -15.08 5.98 0.80
N ILE A 70 -13.75 5.94 0.77
CA ILE A 70 -13.00 4.90 0.05
C ILE A 70 -13.35 3.53 0.62
N ARG A 71 -13.28 3.36 1.95
CA ARG A 71 -13.61 2.07 2.59
C ARG A 71 -15.08 1.66 2.39
N GLU A 72 -15.99 2.63 2.35
CA GLU A 72 -17.42 2.36 2.08
C GLU A 72 -17.65 1.92 0.62
N GLN A 73 -16.93 2.51 -0.33
CA GLN A 73 -17.15 2.28 -1.77
C GLN A 73 -16.24 1.19 -2.37
N LEU A 74 -15.09 0.95 -1.77
CA LEU A 74 -14.05 0.01 -2.19
C LEU A 74 -13.51 -0.68 -0.91
N PRO A 75 -14.30 -1.54 -0.25
CA PRO A 75 -13.93 -2.14 1.03
C PRO A 75 -12.66 -3.00 0.97
N ASP A 76 -12.37 -3.58 -0.20
CA ASP A 76 -11.18 -4.38 -0.45
C ASP A 76 -10.02 -3.58 -1.05
N ALA A 77 -10.12 -2.23 -1.11
CA ALA A 77 -9.05 -1.41 -1.63
C ALA A 77 -7.79 -1.52 -0.78
N VAL A 78 -6.65 -1.55 -1.47
CA VAL A 78 -5.33 -1.49 -0.86
C VAL A 78 -4.95 -0.03 -0.70
N LEU A 79 -4.78 0.42 0.55
CA LEU A 79 -4.47 1.82 0.87
C LEU A 79 -3.00 1.99 1.20
N ARG A 80 -2.28 2.68 0.33
CA ARG A 80 -0.91 3.10 0.56
C ARG A 80 -0.84 4.59 0.90
N THR A 81 0.07 4.96 1.79
CA THR A 81 0.40 6.37 2.05
C THR A 81 1.88 6.53 2.39
N THR A 82 2.32 7.79 2.39
CA THR A 82 3.63 8.19 2.88
C THR A 82 3.45 9.28 3.93
N PHE A 83 4.19 9.17 5.03
CA PHE A 83 4.30 10.20 6.08
C PHE A 83 5.72 10.73 6.22
N ILE A 84 5.82 12.00 6.60
CA ILE A 84 7.05 12.69 6.94
C ILE A 84 6.98 13.04 8.42
N VAL A 85 7.99 12.63 9.19
CA VAL A 85 8.15 12.96 10.62
C VAL A 85 9.35 13.86 10.84
N GLY A 86 9.38 14.59 11.95
CA GLY A 86 10.45 15.53 12.26
C GLY A 86 10.40 16.81 11.42
N TYR A 87 9.22 17.15 10.89
CA TYR A 87 9.04 18.43 10.18
C TYR A 87 9.39 19.61 11.11
N PRO A 88 9.99 20.71 10.63
CA PRO A 88 10.36 21.83 11.49
C PRO A 88 9.18 22.35 12.32
N GLY A 89 9.35 22.38 13.65
CA GLY A 89 8.31 22.73 14.61
C GLY A 89 7.38 21.60 15.06
N GLU A 90 7.53 20.38 14.55
CA GLU A 90 6.71 19.22 14.94
C GLU A 90 6.91 18.87 16.43
N THR A 91 5.84 19.00 17.20
CA THR A 91 5.82 18.69 18.64
C THR A 91 5.49 17.22 18.90
N GLU A 92 5.70 16.78 20.14
CA GLU A 92 5.36 15.40 20.53
C GLU A 92 3.86 15.11 20.41
N GLU A 93 3.01 16.06 20.81
CA GLU A 93 1.55 15.94 20.76
C GLU A 93 1.05 15.79 19.31
N GLN A 94 1.68 16.50 18.37
CA GLN A 94 1.39 16.39 16.94
C GLN A 94 1.84 15.06 16.35
N PHE A 95 2.96 14.50 16.83
CA PHE A 95 3.42 13.18 16.46
C PHE A 95 2.51 12.07 17.02
N GLU A 96 2.08 12.17 18.29
CA GLU A 96 1.14 11.21 18.87
C GLU A 96 -0.19 11.18 18.10
N HIS A 97 -0.71 12.34 17.69
CA HIS A 97 -1.88 12.40 16.81
C HIS A 97 -1.66 11.65 15.48
N LEU A 98 -0.44 11.68 14.91
CA LEU A 98 -0.11 10.89 13.73
C LEU A 98 -0.07 9.39 14.02
N LEU A 99 0.48 8.99 15.17
CA LEU A 99 0.53 7.61 15.61
C LEU A 99 -0.89 7.02 15.79
N GLU A 100 -1.76 7.74 16.50
CA GLU A 100 -3.17 7.39 16.68
C GLU A 100 -3.89 7.29 15.33
N PHE A 101 -3.68 8.28 14.44
CA PHE A 101 -4.26 8.27 13.10
C PHE A 101 -3.87 7.02 12.29
N VAL A 102 -2.60 6.60 12.33
CA VAL A 102 -2.17 5.37 11.63
C VAL A 102 -2.83 4.12 12.23
N GLN A 103 -2.94 4.05 13.56
CA GLN A 103 -3.60 2.94 14.25
C GLN A 103 -5.09 2.84 13.92
N GLU A 104 -5.78 3.96 13.78
CA GLU A 104 -7.20 4.02 13.40
C GLU A 104 -7.43 3.75 11.90
N GLN A 105 -6.59 4.35 11.05
CA GLN A 105 -6.73 4.28 9.60
C GLN A 105 -6.10 3.03 8.97
N ARG A 106 -5.41 2.20 9.76
CA ARG A 106 -5.05 0.80 9.43
C ARG A 106 -4.65 0.60 7.97
N PHE A 107 -3.70 1.40 7.51
CA PHE A 107 -3.26 1.37 6.11
C PHE A 107 -2.61 0.03 5.77
N ASP A 108 -2.71 -0.34 4.50
CA ASP A 108 -2.09 -1.54 3.96
C ASP A 108 -0.57 -1.40 3.83
N HIS A 109 -0.13 -0.22 3.41
CA HIS A 109 1.27 0.13 3.21
C HIS A 109 1.53 1.56 3.67
N VAL A 110 2.58 1.77 4.45
CA VAL A 110 3.02 3.11 4.86
C VAL A 110 4.52 3.22 4.69
N GLY A 111 4.96 4.23 3.93
CA GLY A 111 6.33 4.72 3.98
C GLY A 111 6.48 5.84 5.01
N VAL A 112 7.53 5.80 5.83
CA VAL A 112 7.84 6.88 6.79
C VAL A 112 9.25 7.40 6.54
N PHE A 113 9.34 8.70 6.30
CA PHE A 113 10.60 9.40 6.05
C PHE A 113 10.82 10.47 7.10
N CYS A 114 12.07 10.65 7.53
CA CYS A 114 12.46 11.81 8.31
C CYS A 114 12.50 13.03 7.37
N PHE A 115 12.02 14.18 7.84
CA PHE A 115 12.17 15.43 7.11
C PHE A 115 13.66 15.70 6.86
N SER A 116 13.98 15.99 5.61
CA SER A 116 15.31 16.41 5.19
C SER A 116 15.16 17.73 4.44
N PRO A 117 15.78 18.83 4.91
CA PRO A 117 15.74 20.09 4.17
C PRO A 117 16.46 19.93 2.84
N GLU A 118 15.82 20.35 1.75
CA GLU A 118 16.44 20.43 0.43
C GLU A 118 16.88 21.86 0.14
N ASP A 119 18.15 22.04 -0.24
CA ASP A 119 18.73 23.34 -0.55
C ASP A 119 17.88 24.11 -1.56
N GLY A 120 17.54 25.37 -1.22
CA GLY A 120 16.75 26.25 -2.09
C GLY A 120 15.23 26.09 -1.98
N THR A 121 14.73 25.25 -1.07
CA THR A 121 13.30 25.18 -0.77
C THR A 121 12.92 26.09 0.41
N PRO A 122 11.68 26.61 0.47
CA PRO A 122 11.20 27.34 1.66
C PRO A 122 11.32 26.54 2.96
N ALA A 123 11.36 25.21 2.85
CA ALA A 123 11.47 24.31 3.97
C ALA A 123 12.89 24.24 4.57
N ALA A 124 13.93 24.61 3.80
CA ALA A 124 15.32 24.63 4.27
C ALA A 124 15.59 25.73 5.32
N ASP A 125 14.89 26.85 5.19
CA ASP A 125 15.05 28.03 6.05
C ASP A 125 14.05 28.06 7.23
N LEU A 126 13.27 26.99 7.43
CA LEU A 126 12.28 26.96 8.49
C LEU A 126 12.93 26.94 9.88
N PRO A 127 12.48 27.80 10.81
CA PRO A 127 12.97 27.77 12.19
C PRO A 127 12.47 26.51 12.93
N ASN A 128 13.09 26.21 14.07
CA ASN A 128 12.69 25.12 14.98
C ASN A 128 12.85 23.71 14.37
N ALA A 129 13.97 23.47 13.68
CA ALA A 129 14.32 22.13 13.22
C ALA A 129 14.26 21.11 14.37
N VAL A 130 13.62 19.97 14.12
CA VAL A 130 13.58 18.85 15.06
C VAL A 130 14.94 18.15 15.03
N PRO A 131 15.55 17.81 16.18
CA PRO A 131 16.80 17.06 16.19
C PRO A 131 16.68 15.73 15.43
N ALA A 132 17.70 15.36 14.66
CA ALA A 132 17.67 14.16 13.82
C ALA A 132 17.40 12.88 14.64
N GLU A 133 17.93 12.80 15.87
CA GLU A 133 17.67 11.68 16.79
C GLU A 133 16.18 11.56 17.19
N VAL A 134 15.49 12.70 17.33
CA VAL A 134 14.04 12.73 17.64
C VAL A 134 13.24 12.33 16.41
N ALA A 135 13.59 12.84 15.23
CA ALA A 135 12.94 12.46 13.98
C ALA A 135 13.07 10.95 13.69
N GLU A 136 14.27 10.39 13.91
CA GLU A 136 14.50 8.95 13.72
C GLU A 136 13.77 8.10 14.77
N ALA A 137 13.74 8.54 16.03
CA ALA A 137 12.95 7.87 17.07
C ALA A 137 11.45 7.86 16.72
N ARG A 138 10.91 8.97 16.21
CA ARG A 138 9.53 9.07 15.72
C ARG A 138 9.27 8.15 14.54
N ARG A 139 10.19 8.12 13.56
CA ARG A 139 10.11 7.20 12.42
C ARG A 139 10.05 5.75 12.89
N GLY A 140 10.93 5.36 13.82
CA GLY A 140 10.95 4.01 14.38
C GLY A 140 9.62 3.63 15.04
N ARG A 141 9.08 4.49 15.90
CA ARG A 141 7.80 4.27 16.61
C ARG A 141 6.62 4.16 15.65
N LEU A 142 6.55 5.01 14.63
CA LEU A 142 5.48 4.97 13.64
C LEU A 142 5.58 3.71 12.74
N MET A 143 6.79 3.34 12.35
CA MET A 143 7.05 2.09 11.61
C MET A 143 6.69 0.86 12.44
N GLU A 144 7.00 0.82 13.74
CA GLU A 144 6.63 -0.28 14.63
C GLU A 144 5.11 -0.45 14.74
N ALA A 145 4.38 0.66 14.92
CA ALA A 145 2.92 0.62 14.91
C ALA A 145 2.35 0.13 13.57
N GLN A 146 2.92 0.58 12.45
CA GLN A 146 2.51 0.12 11.13
C GLN A 146 2.83 -1.36 10.90
N GLN A 147 3.96 -1.88 11.38
CA GLN A 147 4.35 -3.29 11.18
C GLN A 147 3.30 -4.26 11.72
N ALA A 148 2.74 -3.98 12.89
CA ALA A 148 1.66 -4.77 13.46
C ALA A 148 0.41 -4.77 12.55
N ILE A 149 0.07 -3.61 11.99
CA ILE A 149 -1.06 -3.45 11.06
C ILE A 149 -0.78 -4.19 9.75
N SER A 150 0.40 -4.02 9.15
CA SER A 150 0.79 -4.67 7.90
C SER A 150 0.77 -6.20 8.04
N ALA A 151 1.26 -6.74 9.16
CA ALA A 151 1.22 -8.17 9.45
C ALA A 151 -0.22 -8.70 9.54
N GLU A 152 -1.13 -8.00 10.22
CA GLU A 152 -2.54 -8.39 10.28
C GLU A 152 -3.21 -8.30 8.91
N ARG A 153 -2.96 -7.21 8.17
CA ARG A 153 -3.52 -7.00 6.83
C ARG A 153 -3.05 -8.09 5.86
N ASN A 154 -1.76 -8.43 5.86
CA ASN A 154 -1.21 -9.54 5.06
C ASN A 154 -1.78 -10.88 5.52
N GLY A 155 -1.88 -11.12 6.83
CA GLY A 155 -2.44 -12.35 7.39
C GLY A 155 -3.87 -12.64 6.91
N ALA A 156 -4.69 -11.60 6.68
CA ALA A 156 -6.04 -11.74 6.14
C ALA A 156 -6.10 -12.26 4.69
N TRP A 157 -4.96 -12.33 3.98
CA TRP A 157 -4.85 -12.90 2.63
C TRP A 157 -4.52 -14.38 2.63
N VAL A 158 -4.04 -14.94 3.74
CA VAL A 158 -3.75 -16.38 3.84
C VAL A 158 -5.02 -17.18 3.55
N GLY A 159 -4.89 -18.18 2.67
CA GLY A 159 -5.97 -19.02 2.17
C GLY A 159 -6.66 -18.52 0.90
N ARG A 160 -6.50 -17.24 0.54
CA ARG A 160 -7.07 -16.67 -0.69
C ARG A 160 -6.29 -17.14 -1.92
N ILE A 161 -6.99 -17.30 -3.04
CA ILE A 161 -6.39 -17.45 -4.36
C ILE A 161 -6.35 -16.07 -5.00
N VAL A 162 -5.17 -15.65 -5.44
CA VAL A 162 -4.95 -14.36 -6.09
C VAL A 162 -4.14 -14.53 -7.35
N ASP A 163 -4.40 -13.67 -8.33
CA ASP A 163 -3.53 -13.57 -9.49
C ASP A 163 -2.18 -12.93 -9.08
N VAL A 164 -1.09 -13.52 -9.55
CA VAL A 164 0.29 -13.06 -9.32
C VAL A 164 0.99 -12.95 -10.66
N LEU A 165 1.52 -11.77 -10.96
CA LEU A 165 2.45 -11.57 -12.06
C LEU A 165 3.83 -12.06 -11.64
N VAL A 166 4.32 -13.15 -12.25
CA VAL A 166 5.66 -13.67 -12.04
C VAL A 166 6.67 -12.79 -12.77
N GLU A 167 7.74 -12.41 -12.09
CA GLU A 167 8.72 -11.46 -12.61
C GLU A 167 10.11 -12.05 -12.70
N GLN A 168 10.46 -12.87 -11.72
CA GLN A 168 11.79 -13.42 -11.57
C GLN A 168 11.72 -14.87 -11.11
N GLU A 169 12.75 -15.62 -11.44
CA GLU A 169 13.01 -16.95 -10.92
C GLU A 169 14.38 -16.91 -10.25
N ASN A 170 14.45 -17.36 -9.01
CA ASN A 170 15.72 -17.52 -8.32
C ASN A 170 16.52 -18.65 -9.00
N PRO A 171 17.66 -18.37 -9.64
CA PRO A 171 18.40 -19.38 -10.40
C PRO A 171 18.93 -20.53 -9.55
N SER A 172 19.05 -20.32 -8.23
CA SER A 172 19.63 -21.29 -7.30
C SER A 172 18.59 -22.17 -6.60
N SER A 173 17.43 -21.60 -6.24
CA SER A 173 16.37 -22.33 -5.53
C SER A 173 15.21 -22.77 -6.43
N GLY A 174 15.07 -22.17 -7.62
CA GLY A 174 13.90 -22.33 -8.49
C GLY A 174 12.63 -21.69 -7.92
N GLU A 175 12.75 -20.88 -6.86
CA GLU A 175 11.63 -20.12 -6.31
C GLU A 175 11.25 -18.99 -7.27
N LEU A 176 9.96 -18.82 -7.52
CA LEU A 176 9.45 -17.74 -8.35
C LEU A 176 9.08 -16.55 -7.48
N ILE A 177 9.41 -15.35 -7.96
CA ILE A 177 9.10 -14.09 -7.30
C ILE A 177 8.17 -13.30 -8.21
N GLY A 178 7.08 -12.82 -7.64
CA GLY A 178 6.09 -12.03 -8.36
C GLY A 178 5.35 -11.05 -7.48
N ARG A 179 4.33 -10.40 -8.04
CA ARG A 179 3.50 -9.43 -7.33
C ARG A 179 2.02 -9.68 -7.59
N CYS A 180 1.22 -9.61 -6.54
CA CYS A 180 -0.24 -9.61 -6.66
C CYS A 180 -0.78 -8.18 -6.74
N LEU A 181 -2.10 -8.03 -6.82
CA LEU A 181 -2.77 -6.73 -6.86
C LEU A 181 -2.39 -5.81 -5.69
N ARG A 182 -1.93 -6.38 -4.57
CA ARG A 182 -1.55 -5.63 -3.37
C ARG A 182 -0.23 -4.89 -3.50
N PHE A 183 0.69 -5.36 -4.33
CA PHE A 183 2.06 -4.87 -4.32
C PHE A 183 2.41 -4.07 -5.58
N ALA A 184 2.76 -2.81 -5.37
CA ALA A 184 3.38 -1.96 -6.38
C ALA A 184 4.88 -2.31 -6.58
N PRO A 185 5.44 -2.06 -7.78
CA PRO A 185 6.86 -2.30 -8.03
C PRO A 185 7.72 -1.41 -7.13
N ASP A 186 8.87 -1.93 -6.71
CA ASP A 186 9.95 -1.23 -5.99
C ASP A 186 9.62 -0.66 -4.60
N VAL A 187 8.35 -0.52 -4.24
CA VAL A 187 7.92 0.21 -3.03
C VAL A 187 7.13 -0.61 -2.02
N ASP A 188 6.55 -1.74 -2.44
CA ASP A 188 5.82 -2.67 -1.58
C ASP A 188 6.54 -4.03 -1.50
N GLY A 189 5.88 -5.07 -0.98
CA GLY A 189 6.45 -6.41 -0.86
C GLY A 189 6.34 -7.26 -2.12
N GLU A 190 6.69 -8.54 -1.97
CA GLU A 190 6.63 -9.54 -3.03
C GLU A 190 5.81 -10.77 -2.64
N VAL A 191 5.42 -11.56 -3.63
CA VAL A 191 4.87 -12.90 -3.44
C VAL A 191 5.94 -13.91 -3.82
N ARG A 192 6.40 -14.70 -2.84
CA ARG A 192 7.28 -15.84 -3.06
C ARG A 192 6.46 -17.07 -3.34
N ILE A 193 6.67 -17.66 -4.52
CA ILE A 193 5.89 -18.77 -5.01
C ILE A 193 6.79 -20.00 -5.03
N ARG A 194 6.44 -20.97 -4.19
CA ARG A 194 7.13 -22.26 -4.20
C ARG A 194 6.69 -23.06 -5.42
N ALA A 195 7.62 -23.81 -6.00
CA ALA A 195 7.29 -24.76 -7.06
C ALA A 195 6.30 -25.80 -6.52
N GLY A 196 5.02 -25.66 -6.88
CA GLY A 196 3.97 -26.56 -6.41
C GLY A 196 4.17 -27.98 -6.91
N SER A 197 3.63 -28.97 -6.18
CA SER A 197 3.68 -30.40 -6.52
C SER A 197 3.01 -30.77 -7.85
N HIS A 198 2.35 -29.82 -8.52
CA HIS A 198 1.58 -30.03 -9.75
C HIS A 198 2.14 -29.32 -10.99
N GLY A 199 3.38 -28.83 -10.95
CA GLY A 199 4.19 -28.60 -12.16
C GLY A 199 3.63 -27.57 -13.14
N ALA A 200 2.90 -26.56 -12.67
CA ALA A 200 2.60 -25.40 -13.51
C ALA A 200 3.92 -24.69 -13.83
N ALA A 201 4.34 -24.74 -15.10
CA ALA A 201 5.48 -23.98 -15.61
C ALA A 201 5.10 -22.50 -15.64
N ALA A 202 5.30 -21.83 -14.52
CA ALA A 202 5.16 -20.38 -14.43
C ALA A 202 6.53 -19.75 -14.79
N SER A 203 6.53 -18.90 -15.81
CA SER A 203 7.73 -18.17 -16.24
C SER A 203 7.56 -16.68 -16.00
N ALA A 204 8.67 -15.96 -15.91
CA ALA A 204 8.65 -14.49 -15.87
C ALA A 204 7.77 -13.91 -16.99
N GLY A 205 6.99 -12.87 -16.65
CA GLY A 205 6.04 -12.21 -17.54
C GLY A 205 4.67 -12.87 -17.63
N THR A 206 4.44 -13.98 -16.92
CA THR A 206 3.13 -14.65 -16.89
C THR A 206 2.36 -14.35 -15.62
N MET A 207 1.03 -14.29 -15.71
CA MET A 207 0.15 -14.16 -14.57
C MET A 207 -0.42 -15.53 -14.21
N VAL A 208 -0.28 -15.93 -12.95
CA VAL A 208 -0.69 -17.25 -12.48
C VAL A 208 -1.54 -17.15 -11.21
N PRO A 209 -2.54 -18.01 -11.03
CA PRO A 209 -3.33 -18.06 -9.81
C PRO A 209 -2.51 -18.72 -8.70
N VAL A 210 -2.36 -18.05 -7.57
CA VAL A 210 -1.58 -18.49 -6.42
C VAL A 210 -2.46 -18.52 -5.18
N ARG A 211 -2.49 -19.64 -4.48
CA ARG A 211 -3.04 -19.70 -3.12
C ARG A 211 -2.00 -19.18 -2.16
N ILE A 212 -2.34 -18.13 -1.41
CA ILE A 212 -1.48 -17.61 -0.36
C ILE A 212 -1.49 -18.60 0.81
N THR A 213 -0.34 -19.12 1.19
CA THR A 213 -0.18 -20.13 2.25
C THR A 213 0.39 -19.55 3.53
N ALA A 214 1.15 -18.46 3.43
CA ALA A 214 1.70 -17.74 4.57
C ALA A 214 1.87 -16.24 4.24
N ALA A 215 2.09 -15.47 5.29
CA ALA A 215 2.23 -14.03 5.22
C ALA A 215 3.25 -13.58 6.27
N ASP A 216 4.24 -12.81 5.83
CA ASP A 216 5.14 -12.05 6.68
C ASP A 216 4.62 -10.61 6.82
N ILE A 217 5.40 -9.75 7.50
CA ILE A 217 5.03 -8.35 7.74
C ILE A 217 4.82 -7.59 6.42
N TYR A 218 5.66 -7.85 5.41
CA TYR A 218 5.62 -7.14 4.13
C TYR A 218 5.39 -8.05 2.92
N ASP A 219 5.80 -9.31 3.01
CA ASP A 219 5.76 -10.27 1.91
C ASP A 219 4.67 -11.34 2.11
N LEU A 220 4.29 -11.99 1.02
CA LEU A 220 3.41 -13.15 1.03
C LEU A 220 4.14 -14.38 0.48
N GLU A 221 3.72 -15.56 0.93
CA GLU A 221 4.14 -16.83 0.34
C GLU A 221 2.94 -17.60 -0.19
N GLY A 222 3.13 -18.33 -1.28
CA GLY A 222 2.07 -19.15 -1.84
C GLY A 222 2.53 -20.23 -2.79
N GLU A 223 1.54 -20.95 -3.32
CA GLU A 223 1.71 -22.02 -4.28
C GLU A 223 0.76 -21.83 -5.47
N VAL A 224 1.24 -22.14 -6.68
CA VAL A 224 0.40 -22.08 -7.89
C VAL A 224 -0.70 -23.13 -7.79
N VAL A 225 -1.95 -22.72 -8.03
CA VAL A 225 -3.10 -23.63 -8.02
C VAL A 225 -3.45 -24.12 -9.42
N GLY A 226 -3.90 -25.38 -9.50
CA GLY A 226 -4.39 -25.96 -10.75
C GLY A 226 -5.86 -25.61 -11.04
N ALA A 227 -6.31 -25.86 -12.27
CA ALA A 227 -7.68 -25.57 -12.70
C ALA A 227 -8.77 -26.22 -11.81
N GLN A 228 -8.52 -27.41 -11.27
CA GLN A 228 -9.47 -28.11 -10.39
C GLN A 228 -9.67 -27.36 -9.06
N GLU A 229 -8.58 -26.89 -8.45
CA GLU A 229 -8.63 -26.16 -7.17
C GLU A 229 -9.28 -24.79 -7.33
N MET A 230 -9.12 -24.15 -8.49
CA MET A 230 -9.86 -22.93 -8.82
C MET A 230 -11.37 -23.18 -8.87
N VAL A 231 -11.80 -24.28 -9.51
CA VAL A 231 -13.22 -24.66 -9.58
C VAL A 231 -13.78 -24.97 -8.19
N ASP A 232 -13.01 -25.65 -7.35
CA ASP A 232 -13.45 -26.00 -6.01
C ASP A 232 -13.51 -24.76 -5.10
N ALA A 233 -12.60 -23.80 -5.24
CA ALA A 233 -12.67 -22.53 -4.50
C ALA A 233 -13.95 -21.74 -4.82
N VAL A 234 -14.34 -21.63 -6.10
CA VAL A 234 -15.56 -20.93 -6.54
C VAL A 234 -16.84 -21.59 -6.01
N ARG A 235 -16.82 -22.90 -5.75
CA ARG A 235 -17.98 -23.63 -5.20
C ARG A 235 -18.18 -23.43 -3.70
N HIS A 236 -17.15 -22.97 -2.99
CA HIS A 236 -17.14 -22.82 -1.53
C HIS A 236 -17.07 -21.34 -1.07
N SER A 237 -16.93 -20.39 -2.00
CA SER A 237 -17.00 -18.93 -1.79
C SER A 237 -18.42 -18.40 -1.98
#